data_AF-A0A1E5QWQ0-F1
#
_entry.id   AF-A0A1E5QWQ0-F1
#
_cell.length_a   1.000
_cell.length_b   1.000
_cell.length_c   1.000
_cell.angle_alpha   90.00
_cell.angle_beta   90.00
_cell.angle_gamma   90.00
#
_symmetry.space_group_name_H-M   'P 1'
#
loop_
_entity.id
_entity.type
_entity.pdbx_description
1 polymer ?
#
loop_
_entity_poly.entity_id
_entity_poly.type
_entity_poly.pdbx_seq_one_letter_code
_entity_poly.pdbx_strand_id
1 'polypeptide(L)'
;MQNLQTKLLYALQSEASTECDRYVRESPQFYSEGTFSIYQFRETLKQTSQAYDSSAMVESEPAIRQLLRLDFEPKIDRTIRQVFRQTINQTIKTNLIPMAKQMADNILQKYDVARENLKQTLEQEAKEKIAYNQQLTQKLKSDGIIYNQAVTNINSCLEAMEINGHDLPLVNIID
;
A
#
# COMPACT_ATOMS: atom_id res chain seq x y z
N MET A 1 2.73 4.59 -5.66
CA MET A 1 2.94 4.30 -4.22
C MET A 1 4.39 4.46 -3.78
N GLN A 2 5.37 3.91 -4.50
CA GLN A 2 6.80 4.01 -4.13
C GLN A 2 7.29 5.45 -3.88
N ASN A 3 6.92 6.40 -4.75
CA ASN A 3 7.28 7.82 -4.58
C ASN A 3 6.75 8.43 -3.25
N LEU A 4 5.55 8.03 -2.82
CA LEU A 4 4.94 8.47 -1.56
C LEU A 4 5.76 7.96 -0.36
N GLN A 5 6.09 6.67 -0.39
CA GLN A 5 6.88 6.03 0.66
C GLN A 5 8.28 6.66 0.76
N THR A 6 8.95 6.89 -0.37
CA THR A 6 10.27 7.53 -0.39
C THR A 6 10.24 8.95 0.15
N LYS A 7 9.25 9.77 -0.24
CA LYS A 7 9.12 11.14 0.28
C LYS A 7 8.76 11.19 1.76
N LEU A 8 7.92 10.26 2.23
CA LEU A 8 7.60 10.12 3.65
C LEU A 8 8.85 9.77 4.46
N LEU A 9 9.60 8.75 4.02
CA LEU A 9 10.83 8.33 4.68
C LEU A 9 11.85 9.48 4.70
N TYR A 10 12.01 10.19 3.59
CA TYR A 10 12.90 11.35 3.53
C TYR A 10 12.50 12.47 4.50
N ALA A 11 11.21 12.82 4.55
CA ALA A 11 10.73 13.85 5.47
C ALA A 11 10.95 13.44 6.93
N LEU A 12 10.61 12.20 7.30
CA LEU A 12 10.84 11.67 8.64
C LEU A 12 12.33 11.62 8.99
N GLN A 13 13.18 11.19 8.05
CA GLN A 13 14.62 11.10 8.26
C GLN A 13 15.25 12.48 8.43
N SER A 14 14.87 13.46 7.59
CA SER A 14 15.35 14.84 7.68
C SER A 14 14.99 15.47 9.03
N GLU A 15 13.76 15.26 9.50
CA GLU A 15 13.30 15.76 10.79
C GLU A 15 14.00 15.07 11.96
N ALA A 16 14.16 13.73 11.90
CA ALA A 16 14.91 12.99 12.90
C ALA A 16 16.38 13.45 12.97
N SER A 17 17.03 13.66 11.83
CA SER A 17 18.40 14.18 11.75
C SER A 17 18.52 15.59 12.34
N THR A 18 17.53 16.45 12.09
CA THR A 18 17.48 17.82 12.65
C THR A 18 17.34 17.80 14.17
N GLU A 19 16.53 16.91 14.71
CA GLU A 19 16.44 16.71 16.15
C GLU A 19 17.70 16.10 16.74
N CYS A 20 18.33 15.13 16.07
CA CYS A 20 19.62 14.56 16.48
C CYS A 20 20.72 15.63 16.62
N ASP A 21 20.81 16.57 15.69
CA ASP A 21 21.81 17.67 15.74
C ASP A 21 21.65 18.55 16.99
N ARG A 22 20.42 18.73 17.49
CA ARG A 22 20.14 19.51 18.71
C ARG A 22 20.66 18.83 19.98
N TYR A 23 20.84 17.51 19.99
CA TYR A 23 21.42 16.79 21.12
C TYR A 23 22.94 16.85 21.16
N VAL A 24 23.59 17.00 20.00
CA VAL A 24 25.06 17.13 19.90
C VAL A 24 25.54 18.50 20.36
N ARG A 25 24.71 19.54 20.20
CA ARG A 25 25.04 20.90 20.62
C ARG A 25 24.68 21.12 22.08
N GLU A 26 25.60 21.60 22.89
CA GLU A 26 25.34 21.98 24.29
C GLU A 26 24.29 23.10 24.37
N SER A 27 23.41 23.02 25.36
CA SER A 27 22.39 24.04 25.57
C SER A 27 23.01 25.32 26.17
N PRO A 28 22.58 26.54 25.79
CA PRO A 28 23.02 27.76 26.47
C PRO A 28 22.72 27.74 27.98
N GLN A 29 21.63 27.07 28.36
CA GLN A 29 21.23 26.86 29.76
C GLN A 29 22.19 25.95 30.53
N PHE A 30 23.02 25.16 29.84
CA PHE A 30 24.11 24.45 30.49
C PHE A 30 25.03 25.45 31.20
N TYR A 31 25.26 26.62 30.59
CA TYR A 31 26.17 27.68 31.02
C TYR A 31 25.60 28.72 31.99
N SER A 32 24.34 28.60 32.40
CA SER A 32 23.72 29.61 33.28
C SER A 32 24.26 29.57 34.71
N GLU A 33 24.51 30.74 35.30
CA GLU A 33 24.87 30.85 36.72
C GLU A 33 23.75 30.30 37.62
N GLY A 34 24.11 29.42 38.55
CA GLY A 34 23.17 28.77 39.48
C GLY A 34 22.96 27.26 39.27
N THR A 35 23.45 26.68 38.16
CA THR A 35 23.51 25.23 38.01
C THR A 35 24.80 24.67 38.60
N PHE A 36 24.68 23.93 39.71
CA PHE A 36 25.78 23.30 40.46
C PHE A 36 26.68 22.38 39.59
N SER A 37 26.19 21.99 38.41
CA SER A 37 26.76 20.99 37.52
C SER A 37 27.95 21.45 36.68
N ILE A 38 28.05 22.71 36.25
CA ILE A 38 29.12 23.11 35.32
C ILE A 38 30.48 23.20 35.99
N TYR A 39 30.53 23.73 37.21
CA TYR A 39 31.78 23.84 37.93
C TYR A 39 32.33 22.44 38.24
N GLN A 40 31.47 21.54 38.72
CA GLN A 40 31.80 20.13 38.94
C GLN A 40 32.21 19.44 37.64
N PHE A 41 31.52 19.67 36.54
CA PHE A 41 31.86 19.10 35.24
C PHE A 41 33.22 19.56 34.72
N ARG A 42 33.50 20.86 34.79
CA ARG A 42 34.79 21.42 34.40
C ARG A 42 35.92 20.89 35.27
N GLU A 43 35.72 20.76 36.58
CA GLU A 43 36.75 20.18 37.44
C GLU A 43 36.93 18.68 37.25
N THR A 44 35.86 17.90 37.05
CA THR A 44 35.99 16.47 36.70
C THR A 44 36.72 16.27 35.38
N LEU A 45 36.44 17.09 34.35
CA LEU A 45 37.18 17.05 33.08
C LEU A 45 38.63 17.52 33.24
N LYS A 46 38.88 18.54 34.05
CA LYS A 46 40.23 19.05 34.30
C LYS A 46 41.08 18.02 35.06
N GLN A 47 40.52 17.37 36.08
CA GLN A 47 41.19 16.30 36.83
C GLN A 47 41.52 15.09 35.95
N THR A 48 40.58 14.67 35.09
CA THR A 48 40.81 13.56 34.15
C THR A 48 41.84 13.90 33.07
N SER A 49 41.87 15.14 32.60
CA SER A 49 42.85 15.61 31.61
C SER A 49 44.28 15.75 32.14
N GLN A 50 44.47 15.77 33.46
CA GLN A 50 45.79 15.84 34.12
C GLN A 50 46.42 14.46 34.33
N ALA A 51 45.66 13.38 34.13
CA ALA A 51 46.18 12.02 34.18
C ALA A 51 46.97 11.68 32.91
N TYR A 52 48.08 10.95 33.06
CA TYR A 52 48.94 10.55 31.94
C TYR A 52 48.39 9.35 31.14
N ASP A 53 47.34 8.69 31.64
CA ASP A 53 46.72 7.52 31.01
C ASP A 53 45.19 7.69 30.86
N SER A 54 44.58 6.80 30.08
CA SER A 54 43.13 6.80 29.86
C SER A 54 42.33 6.22 31.04
N SER A 55 42.99 5.70 32.08
CA SER A 55 42.30 5.01 33.18
C SER A 55 41.49 5.98 34.04
N ALA A 56 42.01 7.18 34.28
CA ALA A 56 41.29 8.25 34.97
C ALA A 56 40.01 8.68 34.23
N MET A 57 40.02 8.67 32.89
CA MET A 57 38.84 8.93 32.07
C MET A 57 37.77 7.84 32.23
N VAL A 58 38.18 6.58 32.31
CA VAL A 58 37.26 5.44 32.52
C VAL A 58 36.64 5.51 33.92
N GLU A 59 37.44 5.82 34.94
CA GLU A 59 36.95 5.94 36.33
C GLU A 59 35.98 7.12 36.50
N SER A 60 36.18 8.20 35.75
CA SER A 60 35.34 9.39 35.81
C SER A 60 34.15 9.36 34.85
N GLU A 61 34.07 8.37 33.96
CA GLU A 61 32.96 8.20 33.02
C GLU A 61 31.58 8.27 33.69
N PRO A 62 31.32 7.62 34.84
CA PRO A 62 30.00 7.67 35.48
C PRO A 62 29.61 9.08 35.91
N ALA A 63 30.55 9.84 36.46
CA ALA A 63 30.33 11.23 36.91
C ALA A 63 30.10 12.16 35.71
N ILE A 64 30.92 12.02 34.66
CA ILE A 64 30.76 12.75 33.39
C ILE A 64 29.37 12.47 32.79
N ARG A 65 28.95 11.21 32.76
CA ARG A 65 27.63 10.79 32.25
C ARG A 65 26.49 11.39 33.07
N GLN A 66 26.60 11.42 34.39
CA GLN A 66 25.58 11.99 35.27
C GLN A 66 25.46 13.52 35.09
N LEU A 67 26.57 14.20 34.82
CA LEU A 67 26.58 15.63 34.57
C LEU A 67 26.03 15.99 33.19
N LEU A 68 26.39 15.22 32.15
CA LEU A 68 25.80 15.36 30.81
C LEU A 68 24.28 15.10 30.84
N ARG A 69 23.83 14.13 31.65
CA ARG A 69 22.42 13.80 31.80
C ARG A 69 21.55 15.01 32.17
N LEU A 70 22.08 15.96 32.95
CA LEU A 70 21.36 17.19 33.34
C LEU A 70 21.08 18.11 32.15
N ASP A 71 21.89 18.06 31.09
CA ASP A 71 21.65 18.80 29.84
C ASP A 71 20.75 17.99 28.87
N PHE A 72 20.92 16.68 28.84
CA PHE A 72 20.17 15.80 27.93
C PHE A 72 18.70 15.60 28.34
N GLU A 73 18.40 15.46 29.63
CA GLU A 73 17.01 15.21 30.10
C GLU A 73 16.03 16.31 29.69
N PRO A 74 16.33 17.61 29.89
CA PRO A 74 15.44 18.70 29.45
C PRO A 74 15.27 18.73 27.93
N LYS A 75 16.32 18.42 27.17
CA LYS A 75 16.26 18.35 25.70
C LYS A 75 15.34 17.22 25.25
N ILE A 76 15.48 16.03 25.83
CA ILE A 76 14.64 14.87 25.51
C ILE A 76 13.17 15.15 25.85
N ASP A 77 12.90 15.71 27.04
CA ASP A 77 11.54 16.04 27.47
C ASP A 77 10.90 17.08 26.54
N ARG A 78 11.64 18.12 26.14
CA ARG A 78 11.20 19.11 25.16
C ARG A 78 10.89 18.46 23.81
N THR A 79 11.76 17.60 23.31
CA THR A 79 11.57 16.94 22.02
C THR A 79 10.32 16.07 22.03
N ILE A 80 10.13 15.27 23.08
CA ILE A 80 8.94 14.40 23.21
C ILE A 80 7.66 15.22 23.33
N ARG A 81 7.64 16.24 24.20
CA ARG A 81 6.42 16.98 24.54
C ARG A 81 6.01 18.02 23.50
N GLN A 82 6.98 18.69 22.89
CA GLN A 82 6.72 19.88 22.08
C GLN A 82 7.05 19.66 20.61
N VAL A 83 8.21 19.07 20.30
CA VAL A 83 8.73 19.10 18.93
C VAL A 83 8.22 17.92 18.11
N PHE A 84 8.37 16.69 18.61
CA PHE A 84 8.07 15.47 17.86
C PHE A 84 6.62 15.43 17.36
N ARG A 85 5.66 15.74 18.25
CA ARG A 85 4.24 15.78 17.88
C ARG A 85 3.94 16.86 16.85
N GLN A 86 4.52 18.04 17.00
CA GLN A 86 4.30 19.16 16.07
C GLN A 86 4.89 18.83 14.69
N THR A 87 6.11 18.31 14.66
CA THR A 87 6.81 17.90 13.45
C THR A 87 6.07 16.81 12.68
N ILE A 88 5.60 15.76 13.36
CA ILE A 88 4.76 14.73 12.74
C ILE A 88 3.48 15.33 12.17
N ASN A 89 2.77 16.14 12.97
CA ASN A 89 1.53 16.76 12.53
C ASN A 89 1.74 17.65 11.30
N GLN A 90 2.83 18.42 11.28
CA GLN A 90 3.17 19.28 10.16
C GLN A 90 3.48 18.43 8.92
N THR A 91 4.29 17.39 9.07
CA THR A 91 4.63 16.45 7.99
C THR A 91 3.38 15.80 7.40
N ILE A 92 2.43 15.38 8.23
CA ILE A 92 1.16 14.82 7.77
C ILE A 92 0.36 15.88 6.99
N LYS A 93 0.23 17.09 7.54
CA LYS A 93 -0.57 18.17 6.93
C LYS A 93 0.00 18.69 5.62
N THR A 94 1.31 18.91 5.55
CA THR A 94 1.93 19.56 4.38
C THR A 94 2.30 18.58 3.30
N ASN A 95 2.67 17.35 3.66
CA ASN A 95 3.19 16.39 2.69
C ASN A 95 2.13 15.33 2.37
N LEU A 96 1.65 14.60 3.38
CA LEU A 96 0.77 13.45 3.17
C LEU A 96 -0.62 13.84 2.63
N ILE A 97 -1.31 14.80 3.26
CA ILE A 97 -2.67 15.16 2.88
C ILE A 97 -2.76 15.68 1.43
N PRO A 98 -1.91 16.62 0.98
CA PRO A 98 -1.97 17.10 -0.40
C PRO A 98 -1.64 16.01 -1.42
N MET A 99 -0.68 15.14 -1.12
CA MET A 99 -0.36 14.01 -1.99
C MET A 99 -1.49 12.98 -2.07
N ALA A 100 -2.17 12.70 -0.96
CA ALA A 100 -3.33 11.83 -0.94
C ALA A 100 -4.49 12.40 -1.79
N LYS A 101 -4.72 13.72 -1.72
CA LYS A 101 -5.69 14.41 -2.58
C LYS A 101 -5.32 14.29 -4.06
N GLN A 102 -4.07 14.60 -4.43
CA GLN A 102 -3.60 14.43 -5.80
C GLN A 102 -3.76 13.00 -6.31
N MET A 103 -3.54 12.00 -5.46
CA MET A 103 -3.74 10.60 -5.83
C MET A 103 -5.21 10.28 -6.08
N ALA A 104 -6.11 10.76 -5.21
CA ALA A 104 -7.55 10.62 -5.40
C ALA A 104 -8.01 11.28 -6.70
N ASP A 105 -7.54 12.49 -6.99
CA ASP A 105 -7.87 13.23 -8.21
C ASP A 105 -7.37 12.48 -9.45
N ASN A 106 -6.13 11.95 -9.43
CA ASN A 106 -5.59 11.15 -10.52
C ASN A 106 -6.41 9.87 -10.77
N ILE A 107 -6.87 9.20 -9.71
CA ILE A 107 -7.74 8.02 -9.83
C ILE A 107 -9.07 8.41 -10.47
N LEU A 108 -9.69 9.50 -10.01
CA LEU A 108 -10.95 10.01 -10.55
C LEU A 108 -10.82 10.38 -12.03
N GLN A 109 -9.73 11.02 -12.43
CA GLN A 109 -9.48 11.37 -13.84
C GLN A 109 -9.37 10.14 -14.75
N LYS A 110 -8.98 8.96 -14.22
CA LYS A 110 -8.93 7.72 -14.99
C LYS A 110 -10.26 6.99 -15.07
N TYR A 111 -11.27 7.42 -14.31
CA TYR A 111 -12.57 6.76 -14.25
C TYR A 111 -13.26 6.71 -15.62
N ASP A 112 -13.34 7.85 -16.31
CA ASP A 112 -14.05 7.93 -17.59
C ASP A 112 -13.39 7.05 -18.67
N VAL A 113 -12.06 7.03 -18.71
CA VAL A 113 -11.29 6.17 -19.62
C VAL A 113 -11.51 4.69 -19.29
N ALA A 114 -11.46 4.32 -18.01
CA ALA A 114 -11.72 2.94 -17.58
C ALA A 114 -13.15 2.49 -17.90
N ARG A 115 -14.13 3.39 -17.72
CA ARG A 115 -15.53 3.15 -18.04
C ARG A 115 -15.75 2.95 -19.54
N GLU A 116 -15.13 3.77 -20.37
CA GLU A 116 -15.24 3.64 -21.82
C GLU A 116 -14.59 2.34 -22.32
N ASN A 117 -13.41 2.00 -21.82
CA ASN A 117 -12.76 0.72 -22.13
C ASN A 117 -13.64 -0.47 -21.72
N LEU A 118 -14.23 -0.42 -20.51
CA LEU A 118 -15.14 -1.47 -20.05
C LEU A 118 -16.36 -1.61 -20.97
N LYS A 119 -16.94 -0.49 -21.40
CA LYS A 119 -18.06 -0.48 -22.33
C LYS A 119 -17.69 -1.15 -23.65
N GLN A 120 -16.55 -0.81 -24.23
CA GLN A 120 -16.07 -1.41 -25.48
C GLN A 120 -15.83 -2.90 -25.34
N THR A 121 -15.21 -3.34 -24.24
CA THR A 121 -15.00 -4.77 -23.96
C THR A 121 -16.33 -5.51 -23.82
N LEU A 122 -17.29 -4.96 -23.07
CA LEU A 122 -18.61 -5.58 -22.91
C LEU A 122 -19.38 -5.66 -24.23
N GLU A 123 -19.31 -4.61 -25.06
CA GLU A 123 -19.92 -4.62 -26.39
C GLU A 123 -19.30 -5.70 -27.29
N GLN A 124 -17.99 -5.88 -27.24
CA GLN A 124 -17.29 -6.91 -28.00
C GLN A 124 -17.64 -8.32 -27.49
N GLU A 125 -17.57 -8.56 -26.18
CA GLU A 125 -17.95 -9.83 -25.58
C GLU A 125 -19.41 -10.19 -25.88
N ALA A 126 -20.33 -9.21 -25.86
CA ALA A 126 -21.72 -9.43 -26.20
C ALA A 126 -21.87 -9.86 -27.67
N LYS A 127 -21.19 -9.18 -28.60
CA LYS A 127 -21.20 -9.55 -30.03
C LYS A 127 -20.66 -10.95 -30.25
N GLU A 128 -19.55 -11.30 -29.62
CA GLU A 128 -18.94 -12.62 -29.73
C GLU A 128 -19.84 -13.72 -29.18
N LYS A 129 -20.45 -13.51 -28.01
CA LYS A 129 -21.40 -14.47 -27.43
C LYS A 129 -22.65 -14.64 -28.30
N ILE A 130 -23.20 -13.55 -28.85
CA ILE A 130 -24.35 -13.63 -29.74
C ILE A 130 -23.99 -14.43 -31.00
N ALA A 131 -22.85 -14.12 -31.64
CA ALA A 131 -22.40 -14.82 -32.84
C ALA A 131 -22.16 -16.31 -32.58
N TYR A 132 -21.51 -16.65 -31.47
CA TYR A 132 -21.29 -18.02 -31.05
C TYR A 132 -22.62 -18.77 -30.81
N ASN A 133 -23.55 -18.16 -30.08
CA ASN A 133 -24.86 -18.75 -29.84
C ASN A 133 -25.65 -18.94 -31.14
N GLN A 134 -25.60 -17.99 -32.08
CA GLN A 134 -26.23 -18.13 -33.39
C GLN A 134 -25.67 -19.31 -34.17
N GLN A 135 -24.34 -19.48 -34.19
CA GLN A 135 -23.70 -20.64 -34.82
C GLN A 135 -24.12 -21.96 -34.16
N LEU A 136 -24.15 -22.00 -32.83
CA LEU A 136 -24.56 -23.18 -32.09
C LEU A 136 -26.03 -23.53 -32.34
N THR A 137 -26.92 -22.53 -32.37
CA THR A 137 -28.33 -22.70 -32.71
C THR A 137 -28.49 -23.23 -34.13
N GLN A 138 -27.78 -22.67 -35.11
CA GLN A 138 -27.81 -23.16 -36.49
C GLN A 138 -27.36 -24.62 -36.59
N LYS A 139 -26.28 -24.97 -35.88
CA LYS A 139 -25.79 -26.35 -35.82
C LYS A 139 -26.84 -27.29 -35.21
N LEU A 140 -27.42 -26.92 -34.06
CA LEU A 140 -28.47 -27.71 -33.42
C LEU A 140 -29.71 -27.88 -34.30
N LYS A 141 -30.11 -26.84 -35.05
CA LYS A 141 -31.19 -26.94 -36.04
C LYS A 141 -30.84 -27.95 -37.13
N SER A 142 -29.64 -27.87 -37.69
CA SER A 142 -29.17 -28.83 -38.71
C SER A 142 -29.14 -30.26 -38.19
N ASP A 143 -28.56 -30.47 -37.01
CA ASP A 143 -28.47 -31.79 -36.38
C ASP A 143 -29.87 -32.36 -36.07
N GLY A 144 -30.80 -31.50 -35.63
CA GLY A 144 -32.20 -31.86 -35.41
C GLY A 144 -32.92 -32.28 -36.70
N ILE A 145 -32.69 -31.59 -37.82
CA ILE A 145 -33.28 -31.95 -39.12
C ILE A 145 -32.76 -33.33 -39.57
N ILE A 146 -31.45 -33.55 -39.46
CA ILE A 146 -30.83 -34.85 -39.81
C ILE A 146 -31.40 -35.97 -38.96
N TYR A 147 -31.51 -35.75 -37.64
CA TYR A 147 -32.10 -36.71 -36.71
C TYR A 147 -33.55 -37.02 -37.09
N ASN A 148 -34.39 -36.00 -37.28
CA ASN A 148 -35.80 -36.18 -37.62
C ASN A 148 -35.96 -36.93 -38.95
N GLN A 149 -35.12 -36.63 -39.95
CA GLN A 149 -35.15 -37.34 -41.22
C GLN A 149 -34.78 -38.82 -41.08
N ALA A 150 -33.77 -39.14 -40.25
CA ALA A 150 -33.41 -40.53 -39.95
C ALA A 150 -34.55 -41.25 -39.22
N VAL A 151 -35.17 -40.61 -38.24
CA VAL A 151 -36.33 -41.14 -37.50
C VAL A 151 -37.51 -41.40 -38.43
N THR A 152 -37.85 -40.46 -39.31
CA THR A 152 -38.93 -40.65 -40.29
C THR A 152 -38.65 -41.84 -41.19
N ASN A 153 -37.43 -41.99 -41.71
CA ASN A 153 -37.06 -43.14 -42.53
C ASN A 153 -37.20 -44.47 -41.77
N ILE A 154 -36.78 -44.51 -40.50
CA ILE A 154 -36.92 -45.70 -39.66
C ILE A 154 -38.40 -46.02 -39.39
N ASN A 155 -39.21 -45.03 -39.03
CA ASN A 155 -40.64 -45.21 -38.78
C ASN A 155 -41.35 -45.70 -40.05
N SER A 156 -41.04 -45.16 -41.23
CA SER A 156 -41.60 -45.65 -42.50
C SER A 156 -41.21 -47.11 -42.79
N CYS A 157 -40.00 -47.54 -42.41
CA CYS A 157 -39.61 -48.96 -42.51
C CYS A 157 -40.39 -49.84 -41.52
N LEU A 158 -40.61 -49.38 -40.29
CA LEU A 158 -41.40 -50.11 -39.28
C LEU A 158 -42.86 -50.27 -39.70
N GLU A 159 -43.46 -49.20 -40.25
CA GLU A 159 -44.80 -49.23 -40.83
C GLU A 159 -44.89 -50.24 -42.00
N ALA A 160 -43.90 -50.25 -42.90
CA ALA A 160 -43.85 -51.19 -44.02
C ALA A 160 -43.69 -52.65 -43.58
N MET A 161 -43.20 -52.88 -42.36
CA MET A 161 -43.08 -54.20 -41.73
C MET A 161 -44.31 -54.56 -40.86
N GLU A 162 -45.36 -53.74 -40.88
CA GLU A 162 -46.60 -53.88 -40.08
C GLU A 162 -46.37 -53.85 -38.54
N ILE A 163 -45.25 -53.28 -38.09
CA ILE A 163 -44.94 -53.10 -36.66
C ILE A 163 -45.58 -51.79 -36.19
N ASN A 164 -46.89 -51.81 -35.96
CA ASN A 164 -47.66 -50.63 -35.57
C ASN A 164 -47.57 -50.31 -34.07
N GLY A 165 -47.43 -49.04 -33.71
CA GLY A 165 -47.46 -48.53 -32.33
C GLY A 165 -46.09 -48.29 -31.66
N HIS A 166 -45.00 -48.36 -32.43
CA HIS A 166 -43.62 -48.14 -31.96
C HIS A 166 -42.90 -47.01 -32.71
N ASP A 167 -43.61 -45.95 -33.07
CA ASP A 167 -43.01 -44.80 -33.74
C ASP A 167 -41.98 -44.12 -32.84
N LEU A 168 -40.79 -43.92 -33.39
CA LEU A 168 -39.76 -43.14 -32.73
C LEU A 168 -40.15 -41.65 -32.70
N PRO A 169 -39.85 -40.93 -31.61
CA PRO A 169 -40.27 -39.56 -31.44
C PRO A 169 -39.43 -38.58 -32.28
N LEU A 170 -40.13 -37.63 -32.92
CA LEU A 170 -39.52 -36.47 -33.57
C LEU A 170 -39.22 -35.37 -32.54
N VAL A 171 -38.11 -34.67 -32.74
CA VAL A 171 -37.72 -33.52 -31.92
C VAL A 171 -38.27 -32.24 -32.53
N ASN A 172 -38.91 -31.40 -31.72
CA ASN A 172 -39.38 -30.09 -32.16
C ASN A 172 -38.21 -29.09 -32.21
N ILE A 173 -37.94 -28.56 -33.39
CA ILE A 173 -36.87 -27.59 -33.62
C ILE A 173 -37.51 -26.20 -33.51
N ILE A 174 -37.36 -25.57 -32.34
CA ILE A 174 -37.91 -24.23 -32.07
C ILE A 174 -37.15 -23.20 -32.90
N ASP A 175 -37.90 -22.25 -33.48
CA ASP A 175 -37.34 -21.18 -34.32
C ASP A 175 -36.63 -20.06 -33.56
#